data_AF-A0A6I7WP76-F1
#
_entry.id   AF-A0A6I7WP76-F1
#
_cell.length_a   1.000
_cell.length_b   1.000
_cell.length_c   1.000
_cell.angle_alpha   90.00
_cell.angle_beta   90.00
_cell.angle_gamma   90.00
#
_symmetry.space_group_name_H-M   'P 1'
#
loop_
_entity.id
_entity.type
_entity.pdbx_description
1 polymer ?
#
loop_
_entity_poly.entity_id
_entity_poly.type
_entity_poly.pdbx_seq_one_letter_code
_entity_poly.pdbx_strand_id
1 'polypeptide(L)'
;MATSSSPEFVKNFRSRDTFFVIEPKLSAYPVVVNPVQNEVLFTPQTTFKVKNIQTFNGKTYVHLEETDTLGWRGIKNIHTGEQYLDTQCSSF
;
A
#
# COMPACT_ATOMS: atom_id res chain seq x y z
N MET A 1 -5.93 -4.44 -4.89
CA MET A 1 -5.10 -3.33 -5.41
C MET A 1 -4.05 -3.96 -6.30
N ALA A 2 -3.92 -3.54 -7.57
CA ALA A 2 -2.88 -4.04 -8.45
C ALA A 2 -1.56 -3.33 -8.17
N THR A 3 -0.47 -4.07 -7.98
CA THR A 3 0.89 -3.54 -7.80
C THR A 3 1.82 -4.20 -8.80
N SER A 4 3.04 -3.67 -8.92
CA SER A 4 4.03 -4.20 -9.86
C SER A 4 5.41 -4.13 -9.23
N SER A 5 6.22 -5.16 -9.46
CA SER A 5 7.64 -5.16 -9.10
C SER A 5 8.53 -4.50 -10.18
N SER A 6 7.93 -3.91 -11.23
CA SER A 6 8.60 -3.12 -12.26
C SER A 6 8.37 -1.62 -12.02
N PRO A 7 9.33 -0.88 -11.44
CA PRO A 7 9.17 0.55 -11.13
C PRO A 7 8.91 1.39 -12.38
N GLU A 8 9.54 1.05 -13.51
CA GLU A 8 9.37 1.78 -14.77
C GLU A 8 7.96 1.61 -15.34
N PHE A 9 7.36 0.43 -15.19
CA PHE A 9 5.96 0.23 -15.56
C PHE A 9 5.03 1.11 -14.71
N VAL A 10 5.21 1.11 -13.38
CA VAL A 10 4.37 1.90 -12.45
C VAL A 10 4.47 3.41 -12.74
N LYS A 11 5.68 3.92 -13.02
CA LYS A 11 5.90 5.33 -13.37
C LYS A 11 5.17 5.75 -14.64
N ASN A 12 5.02 4.83 -15.60
CA ASN A 12 4.37 5.09 -16.89
C ASN A 12 2.86 4.79 -16.86
N PHE A 13 2.37 4.02 -15.89
CA PHE A 13 0.97 3.55 -15.86
C PHE A 13 -0.03 4.70 -15.65
N ARG A 14 0.33 5.78 -14.92
CA ARG A 14 -0.42 7.05 -14.83
C ARG A 14 0.51 8.21 -14.44
N SER A 15 0.25 9.43 -14.93
CA SER A 15 0.88 10.64 -14.36
C SER A 15 0.31 10.89 -12.96
N ARG A 16 0.90 10.25 -11.95
CA ARG A 16 0.55 10.46 -10.55
C ARG A 16 1.68 11.15 -9.83
N ASP A 17 1.31 12.07 -8.96
CA ASP A 17 2.24 12.73 -8.05
C ASP A 17 2.50 11.88 -6.79
N THR A 18 1.83 10.74 -6.64
CA THR A 18 2.00 9.85 -5.48
C THR A 18 2.24 8.41 -5.90
N PHE A 19 3.29 7.82 -5.33
CA PHE A 19 3.70 6.43 -5.52
C PHE A 19 3.69 5.70 -4.18
N PHE A 20 3.17 4.48 -4.17
CA PHE A 20 3.21 3.60 -3.01
C PHE A 20 4.33 2.58 -3.21
N VAL A 21 5.31 2.60 -2.31
CA VAL A 21 6.44 1.65 -2.29
C VAL A 21 6.15 0.66 -1.17
N ILE A 22 5.98 -0.62 -1.52
CA ILE A 22 5.48 -1.62 -0.58
C ILE A 22 6.57 -2.63 -0.27
N GLU A 23 6.81 -2.87 1.02
CA GLU A 23 7.59 -4.00 1.55
C GLU A 23 6.60 -5.14 1.87
N PRO A 24 6.43 -6.14 0.99
CA PRO A 24 5.51 -7.25 1.22
C PRO A 24 6.04 -8.22 2.29
N LYS A 25 5.14 -8.86 3.03
CA LYS A 25 5.49 -9.96 3.95
C LYS A 25 5.06 -11.31 3.40
N LEU A 26 3.75 -11.60 3.45
CA LEU A 26 3.23 -12.95 3.16
C LEU A 26 1.96 -12.95 2.31
N SER A 27 1.18 -11.85 2.25
CA SER A 27 -0.06 -11.82 1.46
C SER A 27 0.13 -11.44 -0.02
N ALA A 28 1.37 -11.17 -0.43
CA ALA A 28 1.70 -10.88 -1.83
C ALA A 28 1.88 -12.16 -2.64
N TYR A 29 1.17 -12.28 -3.76
CA TYR A 29 1.36 -13.37 -4.71
C TYR A 29 1.61 -12.82 -6.12
N PRO A 30 2.64 -13.30 -6.83
CA PRO A 30 2.93 -12.86 -8.19
C PRO A 30 1.85 -13.39 -9.13
N VAL A 31 1.45 -12.55 -10.09
CA VAL A 31 0.52 -12.93 -11.14
C VAL A 31 1.25 -12.85 -12.47
N VAL A 32 1.50 -14.02 -13.07
CA VAL A 32 2.20 -14.13 -14.36
C VAL A 32 1.16 -14.12 -15.49
N VAL A 33 0.44 -13.01 -15.64
CA VAL A 33 -0.48 -12.80 -16.77
C VAL A 33 0.22 -12.04 -17.91
N ASN A 34 1.07 -11.07 -17.56
CA ASN A 34 1.93 -10.36 -18.51
C ASN A 34 3.32 -10.12 -17.91
N PRO A 35 4.38 -10.74 -18.44
CA PRO A 35 5.73 -10.64 -17.88
C PRO A 35 6.36 -9.23 -18.00
N VAL A 36 5.79 -8.33 -18.82
CA VAL A 36 6.25 -6.94 -18.88
C VAL A 36 5.73 -6.13 -17.69
N GLN A 37 4.55 -6.48 -17.18
CA GLN A 37 3.89 -5.77 -16.09
C GLN A 37 4.39 -6.23 -14.72
N ASN A 38 4.93 -7.45 -14.61
CA ASN A 38 5.38 -8.05 -13.36
C ASN A 38 4.39 -7.79 -12.20
N GLU A 39 3.13 -8.12 -12.46
CA GLU A 39 2.04 -7.82 -11.55
C GLU A 39 2.18 -8.63 -10.26
N VAL A 40 1.98 -7.95 -9.14
CA VAL A 40 1.89 -8.54 -7.81
C VAL A 40 0.53 -8.15 -7.24
N LEU A 41 -0.19 -9.13 -6.73
CA LEU A 41 -1.48 -8.90 -6.08
C LEU A 41 -1.37 -9.16 -4.59
N PHE A 42 -2.21 -8.44 -3.86
CA PHE A 42 -2.45 -8.66 -2.44
C PHE A 42 -3.86 -9.20 -2.23
N THR A 43 -4.04 -10.03 -1.21
CA THR A 43 -5.37 -10.47 -0.79
C THR A 43 -6.29 -9.27 -0.52
N PRO A 44 -7.61 -9.40 -0.75
CA PRO A 44 -8.54 -8.35 -0.35
C PRO A 44 -8.38 -8.01 1.14
N GLN A 45 -8.53 -6.74 1.47
CA GLN A 45 -8.41 -6.21 2.85
C GLN A 45 -7.02 -6.30 3.50
N THR A 46 -5.95 -6.59 2.73
CA THR A 46 -4.58 -6.41 3.24
C THR A 46 -4.38 -5.00 3.78
N THR A 47 -3.87 -4.90 5.01
CA THR A 47 -3.62 -3.63 5.70
C THR A 47 -2.15 -3.25 5.60
N PHE A 48 -1.90 -1.97 5.38
CA PHE A 48 -0.55 -1.42 5.26
C PHE A 48 -0.33 -0.31 6.29
N LYS A 49 0.81 -0.39 6.99
CA LYS A 49 1.32 0.67 7.85
C LYS A 49 2.20 1.61 7.04
N VAL A 50 1.97 2.91 7.16
CA VAL A 50 2.88 3.93 6.63
C VAL A 50 4.14 3.97 7.49
N LYS A 51 5.30 3.68 6.89
CA LYS A 51 6.61 3.77 7.55
C LYS A 51 7.28 5.12 7.32
N ASN A 52 7.22 5.62 6.09
CA ASN A 52 7.88 6.86 5.71
C ASN A 52 7.14 7.54 4.56
N ILE A 53 7.23 8.87 4.49
CA ILE A 53 6.74 9.66 3.37
C ILE A 53 7.89 10.55 2.91
N GLN A 54 8.29 10.41 1.65
CA GLN A 54 9.35 11.20 1.04
C GLN A 54 8.81 11.99 -0.15
N THR A 55 9.22 13.23 -0.29
CA THR A 55 8.89 14.04 -1.48
C THR A 55 10.16 14.36 -2.23
N PHE A 56 10.21 14.00 -3.51
CA PHE A 56 11.35 14.22 -4.39
C PHE A 56 10.87 14.66 -5.77
N ASN A 57 11.38 15.79 -6.27
CA ASN A 57 11.01 16.38 -7.57
C ASN A 57 9.49 16.51 -7.78
N GLY A 58 8.77 17.01 -6.76
CA GLY A 58 7.31 17.18 -6.81
C GLY A 58 6.51 15.88 -6.74
N LYS A 59 7.17 14.73 -6.60
CA LYS A 59 6.53 13.42 -6.43
C LYS A 59 6.64 12.95 -4.99
N THR A 60 5.55 12.45 -4.43
CA THR A 60 5.46 11.85 -3.11
C THR A 60 5.59 10.33 -3.19
N TYR A 61 6.42 9.77 -2.35
CA TYR A 61 6.66 8.33 -2.19
C TYR A 61 6.23 7.94 -0.79
N VAL A 62 5.19 7.11 -0.70
CA VAL A 62 4.66 6.60 0.56
C VAL A 62 5.17 5.17 0.73
N HIS A 63 6.07 4.98 1.68
CA HIS A 63 6.61 3.66 2.02
C HIS A 63 5.65 2.96 2.97
N LEU A 64 5.19 1.79 2.53
CA LEU A 64 4.19 0.96 3.18
C LEU A 64 4.81 -0.37 3.57
N GLU A 65 4.48 -0.85 4.77
CA GLU A 65 4.77 -2.21 5.21
C GLU A 65 3.46 -2.92 5.52
N GLU A 66 3.33 -4.15 5.05
CA GLU A 66 2.21 -5.02 5.38
C GLU A 66 2.14 -5.28 6.90
N THR A 67 0.94 -5.13 7.48
CA THR A 67 0.71 -5.29 8.91
C THR A 67 -0.64 -5.97 9.17
N ASP A 68 -0.64 -6.85 10.18
CA ASP A 68 -1.87 -7.38 10.80
C ASP A 68 -2.25 -6.58 12.06
N THR A 69 -1.34 -5.73 12.54
CA THR A 69 -1.58 -4.89 13.72
C THR A 69 -2.29 -3.60 13.35
N LEU A 70 -3.39 -3.33 14.05
CA LEU A 70 -4.12 -2.08 13.95
C LEU A 70 -3.47 -1.10 14.93
N GLY A 71 -2.92 0.00 14.40
CA GLY A 71 -2.36 1.03 15.26
C GLY A 71 -3.46 1.72 16.07
N TRP A 72 -3.10 2.24 17.24
CA TRP A 72 -3.95 3.06 18.12
C TRP A 72 -4.62 4.27 17.44
N ARG A 73 -4.15 4.69 16.26
CA ARG A 73 -4.74 5.78 15.46
C ARG A 73 -5.89 5.33 14.54
N GLY A 74 -6.23 4.04 14.55
CA GLY A 74 -7.20 3.44 13.65
C GLY A 74 -6.66 3.16 12.24
N ILE A 75 -7.52 2.60 11.40
CA ILE A 75 -7.26 2.28 9.98
C ILE A 75 -8.06 3.25 9.12
N LYS A 76 -7.51 3.64 7.97
CA LYS A 76 -8.24 4.40 6.95
C LYS A 76 -8.44 3.56 5.69
N ASN A 77 -9.65 3.53 5.16
CA ASN A 77 -9.93 2.97 3.85
C ASN A 77 -9.35 3.90 2.77
N ILE A 78 -8.41 3.40 1.98
CA ILE A 78 -7.73 4.20 0.95
C ILE A 78 -8.65 4.61 -0.21
N HIS A 79 -9.74 3.89 -0.42
CA HIS A 79 -10.70 4.17 -1.49
C HIS A 79 -11.81 5.12 -1.05
N THR A 80 -12.43 4.86 0.12
CA THR A 80 -13.58 5.65 0.61
C THR A 80 -13.17 6.81 1.52
N GLY A 81 -11.97 6.75 2.09
CA GLY A 81 -11.49 7.73 3.08
C GLY A 81 -12.06 7.53 4.49
N GLU A 82 -12.94 6.56 4.70
CA GLU A 82 -13.51 6.25 6.01
C GLU A 82 -12.43 5.81 7.00
N GLN A 83 -12.58 6.20 8.27
CA GLN A 83 -11.68 5.83 9.35
C GLN A 83 -12.38 4.88 10.32
N TYR A 84 -11.75 3.76 10.63
CA TYR A 84 -12.18 2.79 11.62
C TYR A 84 -11.23 2.87 12.81
N LEU A 85 -11.76 3.12 14.00
CA LEU A 85 -10.97 3.11 15.24
C LEU A 85 -10.92 1.67 15.76
N ASP A 86 -9.75 1.26 16.27
CA ASP A 86 -9.67 0.04 17.07
C ASP A 86 -10.39 0.31 18.39
N THR A 87 -11.60 -0.22 18.51
CA THR A 87 -12.43 -0.06 19.71
C THR A 87 -11.95 -0.93 20.87
N GLN A 88 -10.96 -1.81 20.68
CA GLN A 88 -10.40 -2.63 21.75
C GLN A 88 -9.41 -1.90 22.67
N CYS A 89 -8.98 -0.67 22.33
CA CYS A 89 -8.21 0.20 23.24
C CYS A 89 -9.12 1.07 24.15
N SER A 90 -10.30 0.58 24.54
CA SER A 90 -11.23 1.28 25.43
C SER A 90 -11.48 0.50 26.73
N SER A 91 -10.41 0.10 27.40
CA SER A 91 -10.47 -0.29 28.82
C SER A 91 -9.38 0.46 29.58
N PHE A 92 -9.84 1.34 30.47
CA PHE A 92 -9.09 2.24 31.36
C PHE A 92 -8.12 1.52 32.28
#